data_AF-A0A6P1T7V5-F1
#
_entry.id   AF-A0A6P1T7V5-F1
#
_cell.length_a   1.000
_cell.length_b   1.000
_cell.length_c   1.000
_cell.angle_alpha   90.00
_cell.angle_beta   90.00
_cell.angle_gamma   90.00
#
_symmetry.space_group_name_H-M   'P 1'
#
loop_
_entity.id
_entity.type
_entity.pdbx_description
1 polymer ?
#
loop_
_entity_poly.entity_id
_entity_poly.type
_entity_poly.pdbx_seq_one_letter_code
_entity_poly.pdbx_strand_id
1 'polypeptide(L)'
;MSIKGRNKEFRIPKVSYLDFKHIEMDRVLTMLFPRLKYDGYASRRPPRGGDLSVDEFLEDFLEHREWFAGFDKHPDIVRAWIETDLMDLVNRGKSNQALAAPRPLHGNTYKFRNAKHTRDYGAAEQIYWMLFYARKGKGQAARDALKRFFFPGIDLVTDRYDPTASVDVETQAILRLDHQVTQDMKDSKEPSRFQPLCIGQADIMADDILRLLAYEPYIPRSVLVDYLKTLMAFHLALYHLKLLQMLPKLVKQRSGNNVCTTKDCPINPDLDNALEGCPYQIALVVDMGEISNPRMAELARKSTDRLYRQIPSFVQANFVVKKLDEMAEYLSKKTGKLATPANGFFSVGDLASLLKPEHDADRQAYFKFRLASLIEESSSGNGDVDPEIREVTEMGLGEFETFIEILMAYRGKYHRQYITQCLDSLLLKNKESGLLAQSRTKGSPRRFVLGSKLLEVLLQVTVLTQDGGQFVTREVRIEELLDFLRNRYGLYIDQLPEVAQAHSSILDRRALRLNLEAFKRRLREIGFYEDLSDAYVTQKVSPRYAIERIDRTNKGGRTK
;
A
#
# COMPACT_ATOMS: atom_id res chain seq x y z
N MET A 1 -15.25 -8.44 28.00
CA MET A 1 -14.15 -7.71 28.64
C MET A 1 -13.95 -6.34 27.99
N SER A 2 -14.06 -5.26 28.76
CA SER A 2 -14.16 -3.90 28.19
C SER A 2 -13.26 -2.89 28.92
N ILE A 3 -11.93 -2.98 28.71
CA ILE A 3 -11.07 -1.79 28.85
C ILE A 3 -11.65 -0.66 27.96
N LYS A 4 -11.72 0.58 28.45
CA LYS A 4 -12.32 1.71 27.72
C LYS A 4 -11.66 1.90 26.34
N GLY A 5 -12.46 2.38 25.38
CA GLY A 5 -12.04 2.55 23.98
C GLY A 5 -10.77 3.38 23.79
N ARG A 6 -10.56 4.41 24.61
CA ARG A 6 -9.38 5.29 24.57
C ARG A 6 -8.07 4.56 24.90
N ASN A 7 -8.09 3.63 25.85
CA ASN A 7 -6.88 2.89 26.25
C ASN A 7 -6.45 1.88 25.16
N LYS A 8 -7.41 1.34 24.39
CA LYS A 8 -7.18 0.37 23.31
C LYS A 8 -6.79 0.99 21.96
N GLU A 9 -6.80 2.32 21.85
CA GLU A 9 -6.53 2.98 20.57
C GLU A 9 -5.10 2.65 20.10
N PHE A 10 -5.00 2.10 18.89
CA PHE A 10 -3.75 1.66 18.27
C PHE A 10 -3.37 2.51 17.06
N ARG A 11 -4.36 3.10 16.37
CA ARG A 11 -4.11 3.93 15.19
C ARG A 11 -3.33 5.18 15.59
N ILE A 12 -2.21 5.41 14.92
CA ILE A 12 -1.42 6.63 15.04
C ILE A 12 -0.92 7.06 13.65
N PRO A 13 -1.61 8.01 12.99
CA PRO A 13 -1.26 8.49 11.66
C PRO A 13 0.18 9.00 11.48
N LYS A 14 0.85 9.36 12.58
CA LYS A 14 2.28 9.71 12.61
C LYS A 14 3.21 8.53 12.27
N VAL A 15 2.74 7.29 12.41
CA VAL A 15 3.43 6.05 12.03
C VAL A 15 2.88 5.54 10.70
N SER A 16 1.56 5.32 10.65
CA SER A 16 0.83 4.87 9.48
C SER A 16 -0.64 5.27 9.60
N TYR A 17 -1.24 5.62 8.46
CA TYR A 17 -2.66 5.93 8.38
C TYR A 17 -3.56 4.70 8.42
N LEU A 18 -3.00 3.50 8.25
CA LEU A 18 -3.73 2.23 8.19
C LEU A 18 -4.31 1.81 9.55
N ASP A 19 -5.52 1.25 9.52
CA ASP A 19 -6.12 0.54 10.68
C ASP A 19 -5.75 -0.94 10.75
N PHE A 20 -4.85 -1.41 9.87
CA PHE A 20 -4.38 -2.79 9.76
C PHE A 20 -5.49 -3.83 9.63
N LYS A 21 -6.55 -3.52 8.90
CA LYS A 21 -7.58 -4.50 8.51
C LYS A 21 -7.31 -5.04 7.12
N HIS A 22 -8.11 -6.02 6.70
CA HIS A 22 -8.10 -6.53 5.33
C HIS A 22 -8.46 -5.41 4.34
N ILE A 23 -7.64 -5.23 3.30
CA ILE A 23 -7.77 -4.16 2.30
C ILE A 23 -8.09 -4.76 0.94
N GLU A 24 -8.99 -4.11 0.18
CA GLU A 24 -9.26 -4.40 -1.22
C GLU A 24 -8.88 -3.19 -2.08
N MET A 25 -7.99 -3.38 -3.07
CA MET A 25 -7.39 -2.27 -3.81
C MET A 25 -8.37 -1.49 -4.69
N ASP A 26 -9.46 -2.12 -5.13
CA ASP A 26 -10.53 -1.39 -5.81
C ASP A 26 -11.14 -0.30 -4.90
N ARG A 27 -11.39 -0.65 -3.63
CA ARG A 27 -11.87 0.31 -2.62
C ARG A 27 -10.83 1.36 -2.28
N VAL A 28 -9.55 1.00 -2.30
CA VAL A 28 -8.45 1.94 -2.09
C VAL A 28 -8.43 2.99 -3.19
N LEU A 29 -8.51 2.61 -4.47
CA LEU A 29 -8.57 3.57 -5.57
C LEU A 29 -9.84 4.42 -5.49
N THR A 30 -10.99 3.80 -5.26
CA THR A 30 -12.27 4.52 -5.09
C THR A 30 -12.19 5.56 -3.97
N MET A 31 -11.48 5.28 -2.87
CA MET A 31 -11.29 6.24 -1.77
C MET A 31 -10.10 7.20 -1.98
N LEU A 32 -9.22 6.94 -2.96
CA LEU A 32 -8.12 7.81 -3.35
C LEU A 32 -8.61 8.94 -4.27
N PHE A 33 -9.58 8.67 -5.15
CA PHE A 33 -10.12 9.66 -6.08
C PHE A 33 -10.60 10.97 -5.45
N PRO A 34 -11.42 11.00 -4.38
CA PRO A 34 -11.79 12.28 -3.76
C PRO A 34 -10.57 13.04 -3.22
N ARG A 35 -9.53 12.34 -2.78
CA ARG A 35 -8.28 12.96 -2.30
C ARG A 35 -7.46 13.54 -3.46
N LEU A 36 -7.45 12.91 -4.63
CA LEU A 36 -6.84 13.48 -5.83
C LEU A 36 -7.63 14.70 -6.32
N LYS A 37 -8.97 14.62 -6.33
CA LYS A 37 -9.84 15.72 -6.75
C LYS A 37 -9.68 16.95 -5.85
N TYR A 38 -9.75 16.75 -4.53
CA TYR A 38 -9.76 17.82 -3.52
C TYR A 38 -8.44 17.99 -2.76
N ASP A 39 -7.30 17.69 -3.41
CA ASP A 39 -5.95 17.97 -2.91
C ASP A 39 -5.70 17.46 -1.46
N GLY A 40 -6.15 16.24 -1.20
CA GLY A 40 -5.93 15.50 0.04
C GLY A 40 -7.15 15.44 0.95
N TYR A 41 -8.16 16.26 0.69
CA TYR A 41 -9.41 16.25 1.44
C TYR A 41 -10.28 15.07 1.03
N ALA A 42 -11.13 14.61 1.95
CA ALA A 42 -12.19 13.67 1.61
C ALA A 42 -13.33 14.40 0.87
N SER A 43 -14.27 13.63 0.34
CA SER A 43 -15.53 14.15 -0.19
C SER A 43 -16.64 14.06 0.85
N ARG A 44 -17.49 15.07 0.95
CA ARG A 44 -18.79 15.03 1.62
C ARG A 44 -19.89 14.92 0.58
N ARG A 45 -20.79 13.95 0.76
CA ARG A 45 -21.99 13.76 -0.05
C ARG A 45 -23.23 13.75 0.84
N PRO A 46 -24.40 14.19 0.34
CA PRO A 46 -25.65 13.99 1.06
C PRO A 46 -25.89 12.50 1.34
N PRO A 47 -26.46 12.14 2.51
CA PRO A 47 -26.84 10.76 2.78
C PRO A 47 -27.90 10.32 1.76
N ARG A 48 -27.65 9.21 1.06
CA ARG A 48 -28.65 8.54 0.21
C ARG A 48 -29.49 7.61 1.10
N GLY A 49 -30.78 7.48 0.77
CA GLY A 49 -31.75 6.68 1.54
C GLY A 49 -31.51 5.16 1.53
N GLY A 50 -30.56 4.67 0.73
CA GLY A 50 -30.23 3.26 0.58
C GLY A 50 -28.85 3.03 -0.06
N ASP A 51 -28.41 1.76 -0.02
CA ASP A 51 -27.22 1.29 -0.75
C ASP A 51 -27.60 1.05 -2.21
N LEU A 52 -26.75 1.50 -3.14
CA LEU A 52 -26.87 1.25 -4.56
C LEU A 52 -26.83 -0.25 -4.88
N SER A 53 -27.62 -0.71 -5.84
CA SER A 53 -27.65 -2.12 -6.28
C SER A 53 -27.31 -2.28 -7.76
N VAL A 54 -26.93 -3.50 -8.16
CA VAL A 54 -26.70 -3.82 -9.59
C VAL A 54 -27.97 -3.63 -10.42
N ASP A 55 -29.13 -3.91 -9.83
CA ASP A 55 -30.42 -3.82 -10.53
C ASP A 55 -30.81 -2.36 -10.79
N GLU A 56 -30.47 -1.44 -9.87
CA GLU A 56 -30.65 0.00 -10.12
C GLU A 56 -29.82 0.45 -11.34
N PHE A 57 -28.54 0.06 -11.45
CA PHE A 57 -27.72 0.38 -12.64
C PHE A 57 -28.26 -0.24 -13.93
N LEU A 58 -28.85 -1.43 -13.84
CA LEU A 58 -29.50 -2.07 -14.98
C LEU A 58 -30.71 -1.24 -15.43
N GLU A 59 -31.58 -0.85 -14.49
CA GLU A 59 -32.75 -0.01 -14.77
C GLU A 59 -32.33 1.29 -15.48
N ASP A 60 -31.30 1.98 -14.96
CA ASP A 60 -30.77 3.20 -15.59
C ASP A 60 -30.29 2.95 -17.05
N PHE A 61 -29.58 1.85 -17.30
CA PHE A 61 -29.13 1.51 -18.65
C PHE A 61 -30.30 1.21 -19.59
N LEU A 62 -31.37 0.61 -19.09
CA LEU A 62 -32.56 0.28 -19.88
C LEU A 62 -33.46 1.50 -20.19
N GLU A 63 -33.47 2.51 -19.30
CA GLU A 63 -34.21 3.75 -19.47
C GLU A 63 -33.56 4.67 -20.54
N HIS A 64 -32.24 4.65 -20.66
CA HIS A 64 -31.47 5.52 -21.57
C HIS A 64 -31.09 4.86 -22.91
N ARG A 65 -32.11 4.55 -23.71
CA ARG A 65 -31.95 3.88 -25.03
C ARG A 65 -31.10 4.66 -26.03
N GLU A 66 -31.02 5.98 -25.89
CA GLU A 66 -30.17 6.86 -26.70
C GLU A 66 -28.67 6.58 -26.52
N TRP A 67 -28.26 5.97 -25.39
CA TRP A 67 -26.88 5.57 -25.12
C TRP A 67 -26.68 4.06 -25.17
N PHE A 68 -27.71 3.28 -24.83
CA PHE A 68 -27.64 1.83 -24.69
C PHE A 68 -28.60 1.09 -25.62
N ALA A 69 -28.48 1.38 -26.93
CA ALA A 69 -29.38 0.82 -27.94
C ALA A 69 -29.36 -0.72 -27.96
N GLY A 70 -30.54 -1.33 -27.80
CA GLY A 70 -30.73 -2.79 -27.87
C GLY A 70 -30.47 -3.55 -26.57
N PHE A 71 -30.09 -2.88 -25.49
CA PHE A 71 -29.86 -3.50 -24.17
C PHE A 71 -31.15 -4.10 -23.59
N ASP A 72 -32.30 -3.52 -23.91
CA ASP A 72 -33.63 -3.98 -23.51
C ASP A 72 -34.03 -5.35 -24.10
N LYS A 73 -33.34 -5.80 -25.16
CA LYS A 73 -33.59 -7.12 -25.77
C LYS A 73 -32.98 -8.27 -24.98
N HIS A 74 -31.92 -8.00 -24.21
CA HIS A 74 -31.16 -9.02 -23.47
C HIS A 74 -30.76 -8.50 -22.07
N PRO A 75 -31.73 -8.16 -21.21
CA PRO A 75 -31.48 -7.54 -19.91
C PRO A 75 -30.66 -8.44 -18.96
N ASP A 76 -30.77 -9.76 -19.10
CA ASP A 76 -29.99 -10.76 -18.38
C ASP A 76 -28.50 -10.72 -18.74
N ILE A 77 -28.18 -10.57 -20.03
CA ILE A 77 -26.80 -10.42 -20.51
C ILE A 77 -26.22 -9.08 -20.04
N VAL A 78 -27.00 -8.00 -20.13
CA VAL A 78 -26.59 -6.66 -19.67
C VAL A 78 -26.32 -6.69 -18.17
N ARG A 79 -27.21 -7.29 -17.38
CA ARG A 79 -27.03 -7.44 -15.94
C ARG A 79 -25.74 -8.19 -15.61
N ALA A 80 -25.48 -9.31 -16.29
CA ALA A 80 -24.25 -10.08 -16.10
C ALA A 80 -23.01 -9.24 -16.43
N TRP A 81 -23.02 -8.50 -17.53
CA TRP A 81 -21.92 -7.61 -17.91
C TRP A 81 -21.68 -6.52 -16.86
N ILE A 82 -22.73 -5.80 -16.41
CA ILE A 82 -22.61 -4.80 -15.34
C ILE A 82 -22.01 -5.43 -14.09
N GLU A 83 -22.59 -6.56 -13.63
CA GLU A 83 -22.17 -7.26 -12.41
C GLU A 83 -20.70 -7.72 -12.47
N THR A 84 -20.23 -8.16 -13.64
CA THR A 84 -18.93 -8.80 -13.78
C THR A 84 -17.80 -7.85 -14.18
N ASP A 85 -18.08 -6.92 -15.09
CA ASP A 85 -17.07 -6.07 -15.73
C ASP A 85 -17.06 -4.64 -15.20
N LEU A 86 -18.18 -4.12 -14.69
CA LEU A 86 -18.31 -2.72 -14.27
C LEU A 86 -18.38 -2.51 -12.75
N MET A 87 -18.66 -3.55 -11.95
CA MET A 87 -18.95 -3.43 -10.52
C MET A 87 -17.91 -4.11 -9.62
N ASP A 88 -17.54 -3.44 -8.51
CA ASP A 88 -16.83 -4.04 -7.37
C ASP A 88 -17.85 -4.58 -6.36
N LEU A 89 -17.88 -5.90 -6.18
CA LEU A 89 -18.85 -6.60 -5.35
C LEU A 89 -18.20 -7.19 -4.10
N VAL A 90 -18.89 -7.06 -2.97
CA VAL A 90 -18.56 -7.76 -1.73
C VAL A 90 -19.29 -9.10 -1.71
N ASN A 91 -18.62 -10.15 -1.21
CA ASN A 91 -19.20 -11.50 -1.08
C ASN A 91 -19.77 -12.06 -2.39
N ARG A 92 -19.10 -11.81 -3.52
CA ARG A 92 -19.54 -12.25 -4.84
C ARG A 92 -19.94 -13.73 -4.85
N GLY A 93 -21.11 -14.03 -5.40
CA GLY A 93 -21.69 -15.37 -5.50
C GLY A 93 -22.27 -15.93 -4.20
N LYS A 94 -22.38 -15.13 -3.13
CA LYS A 94 -23.00 -15.53 -1.85
C LYS A 94 -24.35 -14.84 -1.67
N SER A 95 -25.17 -15.38 -0.76
CA SER A 95 -26.49 -14.81 -0.40
C SER A 95 -26.43 -13.39 0.16
N ASN A 96 -25.27 -12.97 0.68
CA ASN A 96 -25.01 -11.64 1.20
C ASN A 96 -24.12 -10.81 0.26
N GLN A 97 -24.19 -11.07 -1.05
CA GLN A 97 -23.57 -10.23 -2.07
C GLN A 97 -24.11 -8.81 -1.98
N ALA A 98 -23.22 -7.83 -2.07
CA ALA A 98 -23.59 -6.41 -2.07
C ALA A 98 -22.64 -5.62 -2.96
N LEU A 99 -23.14 -4.57 -3.58
CA LEU A 99 -22.30 -3.64 -4.34
C LEU A 99 -21.47 -2.78 -3.38
N ALA A 100 -20.16 -2.67 -3.64
CA ALA A 100 -19.32 -1.68 -2.99
C ALA A 100 -19.35 -0.35 -3.77
N ALA A 101 -18.95 -0.39 -5.04
CA ALA A 101 -18.95 0.74 -5.96
C ALA A 101 -18.78 0.21 -7.40
N PRO A 102 -18.98 1.03 -8.44
CA PRO A 102 -18.43 0.75 -9.76
C PRO A 102 -16.90 0.60 -9.68
N ARG A 103 -16.33 -0.23 -10.56
CA ARG A 103 -14.87 -0.41 -10.65
C ARG A 103 -14.18 0.94 -10.85
N PRO A 104 -12.97 1.13 -10.31
CA PRO A 104 -12.28 2.41 -10.32
C PRO A 104 -11.62 2.71 -11.69
N LEU A 105 -12.38 2.62 -12.78
CA LEU A 105 -11.93 2.96 -14.13
C LEU A 105 -11.93 4.47 -14.36
N HIS A 106 -12.73 5.22 -13.60
CA HIS A 106 -12.82 6.66 -13.68
C HIS A 106 -12.91 7.31 -12.30
N GLY A 107 -12.37 8.51 -12.18
CA GLY A 107 -12.22 9.27 -10.95
C GLY A 107 -13.55 9.69 -10.33
N ASN A 108 -14.67 9.68 -11.07
CA ASN A 108 -16.01 9.92 -10.55
C ASN A 108 -16.72 8.67 -10.01
N THR A 109 -16.16 7.45 -10.14
CA THR A 109 -16.83 6.23 -9.66
C THR A 109 -17.07 6.23 -8.15
N TYR A 110 -16.23 6.94 -7.38
CA TYR A 110 -16.42 7.12 -5.95
C TYR A 110 -17.77 7.76 -5.61
N LYS A 111 -18.36 8.56 -6.51
CA LYS A 111 -19.69 9.16 -6.33
C LYS A 111 -20.80 8.12 -6.21
N PHE A 112 -20.57 6.88 -6.63
CA PHE A 112 -21.53 5.78 -6.59
C PHE A 112 -21.21 4.71 -5.54
N ARG A 113 -20.30 5.01 -4.61
CA ARG A 113 -19.90 4.04 -3.59
C ARG A 113 -20.94 3.93 -2.47
N ASN A 114 -21.19 2.70 -2.05
CA ASN A 114 -21.86 2.34 -0.81
C ASN A 114 -20.86 2.44 0.35
N ALA A 115 -21.01 3.47 1.19
CA ALA A 115 -20.03 3.83 2.22
C ALA A 115 -19.76 2.69 3.22
N LYS A 116 -20.77 1.86 3.49
CA LYS A 116 -20.66 0.68 4.36
C LYS A 116 -19.70 -0.37 3.80
N HIS A 117 -19.69 -0.52 2.48
CA HIS A 117 -18.98 -1.59 1.75
C HIS A 117 -17.63 -1.13 1.16
N THR A 118 -17.35 0.17 1.14
CA THR A 118 -16.17 0.77 0.48
C THR A 118 -15.10 1.25 1.48
N ARG A 119 -14.99 0.62 2.64
CA ARG A 119 -13.96 0.98 3.64
C ARG A 119 -12.59 0.50 3.15
N ASP A 120 -11.65 1.42 3.03
CA ASP A 120 -10.24 1.18 2.65
C ASP A 120 -9.28 1.20 3.85
N TYR A 121 -9.82 1.49 5.05
CA TYR A 121 -9.10 1.48 6.32
C TYR A 121 -7.85 2.38 6.34
N GLY A 122 -7.92 3.52 5.66
CA GLY A 122 -6.85 4.54 5.63
C GLY A 122 -5.75 4.29 4.62
N ALA A 123 -5.86 3.25 3.78
CA ALA A 123 -4.86 2.95 2.74
C ALA A 123 -4.77 4.04 1.66
N ALA A 124 -5.90 4.61 1.22
CA ALA A 124 -5.90 5.70 0.25
C ALA A 124 -5.28 6.97 0.84
N GLU A 125 -5.51 7.22 2.13
CA GLU A 125 -4.88 8.31 2.87
C GLU A 125 -3.36 8.12 2.97
N GLN A 126 -2.91 6.89 3.26
CA GLN A 126 -1.49 6.54 3.26
C GLN A 126 -0.83 6.77 1.90
N ILE A 127 -1.45 6.32 0.80
CA ILE A 127 -0.93 6.53 -0.56
C ILE A 127 -0.83 8.02 -0.85
N TYR A 128 -1.91 8.78 -0.61
CA TYR A 128 -1.93 10.21 -0.90
C TYR A 128 -0.83 10.97 -0.17
N TRP A 129 -0.67 10.73 1.14
CA TRP A 129 0.37 11.43 1.92
C TRP A 129 1.77 10.94 1.61
N MET A 130 1.98 9.67 1.27
CA MET A 130 3.26 9.22 0.72
C MET A 130 3.60 10.02 -0.55
N LEU A 131 2.68 10.12 -1.50
CA LEU A 131 2.92 10.92 -2.72
C LEU A 131 3.09 12.41 -2.43
N PHE A 132 2.35 12.97 -1.48
CA PHE A 132 2.49 14.38 -1.11
C PHE A 132 3.91 14.71 -0.60
N TYR A 133 4.49 13.82 0.22
CA TYR A 133 5.81 14.01 0.82
C TYR A 133 6.97 13.47 -0.01
N ALA A 134 6.70 12.76 -1.12
CA ALA A 134 7.75 12.28 -2.01
C ALA A 134 8.55 13.46 -2.60
N ARG A 135 9.87 13.33 -2.59
CA ARG A 135 10.86 14.39 -2.78
C ARG A 135 11.09 14.70 -4.25
N LYS A 136 11.91 15.74 -4.48
CA LYS A 136 12.41 16.16 -5.81
C LYS A 136 11.30 16.39 -6.84
N GLY A 137 10.13 16.87 -6.40
CA GLY A 137 8.96 17.14 -7.25
C GLY A 137 8.22 15.91 -7.78
N LYS A 138 8.77 14.69 -7.62
CA LYS A 138 8.16 13.44 -8.11
C LYS A 138 6.78 13.20 -7.50
N GLY A 139 6.61 13.55 -6.24
CA GLY A 139 5.35 13.41 -5.52
C GLY A 139 4.22 14.26 -6.08
N GLN A 140 4.51 15.51 -6.43
CA GLN A 140 3.55 16.40 -7.09
C GLN A 140 3.27 15.88 -8.52
N ALA A 141 4.30 15.59 -9.29
CA ALA A 141 4.16 15.07 -10.65
C ALA A 141 3.32 13.78 -10.72
N ALA A 142 3.51 12.85 -9.79
CA ALA A 142 2.73 11.62 -9.72
C ALA A 142 1.26 11.89 -9.38
N ARG A 143 0.97 12.80 -8.44
CA ARG A 143 -0.43 13.18 -8.13
C ARG A 143 -1.11 13.87 -9.32
N ASP A 144 -0.41 14.76 -10.01
CA ASP A 144 -0.95 15.44 -11.20
C ASP A 144 -1.18 14.47 -12.35
N ALA A 145 -0.25 13.54 -12.58
CA ALA A 145 -0.40 12.49 -13.58
C ALA A 145 -1.58 11.55 -13.26
N LEU A 146 -1.73 11.13 -12.00
CA LEU A 146 -2.89 10.34 -11.56
C LEU A 146 -4.20 11.11 -11.73
N LYS A 147 -4.23 12.41 -11.36
CA LYS A 147 -5.42 13.26 -11.50
C LYS A 147 -5.82 13.39 -12.97
N ARG A 148 -4.86 13.62 -13.87
CA ARG A 148 -5.09 13.64 -15.33
C ARG A 148 -5.57 12.30 -15.87
N PHE A 149 -4.96 11.19 -15.46
CA PHE A 149 -5.30 9.85 -15.94
C PHE A 149 -6.69 9.40 -15.49
N PHE A 150 -7.05 9.65 -14.23
CA PHE A 150 -8.31 9.17 -13.66
C PHE A 150 -9.50 10.08 -13.92
N PHE A 151 -9.31 11.36 -14.22
CA PHE A 151 -10.42 12.29 -14.50
C PHE A 151 -10.43 12.81 -15.95
N PRO A 152 -10.31 11.95 -16.99
CA PRO A 152 -10.38 12.39 -18.37
C PRO A 152 -11.77 12.95 -18.68
N GLY A 153 -11.81 14.09 -19.39
CA GLY A 153 -13.07 14.68 -19.83
C GLY A 153 -13.94 15.25 -18.71
N ILE A 154 -13.45 15.37 -17.47
CA ILE A 154 -14.16 16.09 -16.41
C ILE A 154 -13.50 17.45 -16.17
N ASP A 155 -14.30 18.51 -16.21
CA ASP A 155 -13.91 19.77 -15.61
C ASP A 155 -14.01 19.65 -14.08
N LEU A 156 -12.87 19.63 -13.40
CA LEU A 156 -12.79 19.45 -11.94
C LEU A 156 -13.34 20.63 -11.14
N VAL A 157 -13.61 21.77 -11.79
CA VAL A 157 -14.23 22.95 -11.17
C VAL A 157 -15.75 22.86 -11.26
N THR A 158 -16.28 22.59 -12.46
CA THR A 158 -17.75 22.53 -12.67
C THR A 158 -18.34 21.13 -12.44
N ASP A 159 -17.48 20.12 -12.30
CA ASP A 159 -17.81 18.69 -12.23
C ASP A 159 -18.64 18.19 -13.42
N ARG A 160 -18.55 18.88 -14.57
CA ARG A 160 -19.26 18.54 -15.81
C ARG A 160 -18.40 17.66 -16.71
N TYR A 161 -19.05 16.67 -17.32
CA TYR A 161 -18.46 15.80 -18.32
C TYR A 161 -18.49 16.41 -19.71
N ASP A 162 -17.35 16.37 -20.39
CA ASP A 162 -17.18 16.64 -21.80
C ASP A 162 -17.47 15.36 -22.61
N PRO A 163 -18.60 15.29 -23.34
CA PRO A 163 -18.98 14.11 -24.10
C PRO A 163 -18.05 13.80 -25.28
N THR A 164 -17.15 14.71 -25.64
CA THR A 164 -16.17 14.50 -26.72
C THR A 164 -14.89 13.82 -26.24
N ALA A 165 -14.72 13.62 -24.93
CA ALA A 165 -13.56 12.94 -24.37
C ALA A 165 -13.51 11.48 -24.86
N SER A 166 -12.37 11.09 -25.44
CA SER A 166 -12.14 9.70 -25.87
C SER A 166 -11.77 8.84 -24.66
N VAL A 167 -12.67 7.96 -24.28
CA VAL A 167 -12.50 6.95 -23.23
C VAL A 167 -12.93 5.58 -23.75
N ASP A 168 -12.46 4.51 -23.12
CA ASP A 168 -12.90 3.14 -23.43
C ASP A 168 -14.39 2.93 -23.11
N VAL A 169 -14.97 1.88 -23.68
CA VAL A 169 -16.41 1.58 -23.63
C VAL A 169 -16.88 1.39 -22.18
N GLU A 170 -16.10 0.67 -21.35
CA GLU A 170 -16.44 0.45 -19.94
C GLU A 170 -16.43 1.74 -19.15
N THR A 171 -15.42 2.59 -19.36
CA THR A 171 -15.34 3.92 -18.75
C THR A 171 -16.48 4.83 -19.22
N GLN A 172 -16.82 4.79 -20.51
CA GLN A 172 -17.93 5.55 -21.06
C GLN A 172 -19.26 5.13 -20.45
N ALA A 173 -19.50 3.83 -20.32
CA ALA A 173 -20.71 3.29 -19.69
C ALA A 173 -20.85 3.76 -18.24
N ILE A 174 -19.75 3.73 -17.48
CA ILE A 174 -19.72 4.25 -16.11
C ILE A 174 -19.97 5.76 -16.06
N LEU A 175 -19.41 6.54 -16.99
CA LEU A 175 -19.58 8.00 -17.04
C LEU A 175 -21.02 8.42 -17.36
N ARG A 176 -21.78 7.60 -18.09
CA ARG A 176 -23.20 7.84 -18.35
C ARG A 176 -24.09 7.67 -17.11
N LEU A 177 -23.54 7.16 -16.01
CA LEU A 177 -24.23 7.08 -14.71
C LEU A 177 -24.23 8.40 -13.93
N ASP A 178 -23.44 9.40 -14.35
CA ASP A 178 -23.22 10.67 -13.60
C ASP A 178 -24.51 11.47 -13.34
N HIS A 179 -25.60 11.19 -14.06
CA HIS A 179 -26.92 11.80 -13.83
C HIS A 179 -27.52 11.51 -12.45
N GLN A 180 -27.08 10.45 -11.74
CA GLN A 180 -27.67 10.08 -10.44
C GLN A 180 -27.09 10.84 -9.23
N VAL A 181 -25.94 11.50 -9.36
CA VAL A 181 -25.26 12.14 -8.22
C VAL A 181 -25.03 13.61 -8.51
N THR A 182 -25.98 14.44 -8.09
CA THR A 182 -26.01 15.88 -8.38
C THR A 182 -25.18 16.74 -7.42
N GLN A 183 -24.68 16.19 -6.30
CA GLN A 183 -23.93 16.94 -5.30
C GLN A 183 -22.74 16.16 -4.73
N ASP A 184 -21.54 16.65 -4.99
CA ASP A 184 -20.29 16.23 -4.35
C ASP A 184 -19.50 17.47 -3.91
N MET A 185 -19.06 17.52 -2.66
CA MET A 185 -18.35 18.66 -2.11
C MET A 185 -17.08 18.24 -1.40
N LYS A 186 -16.08 19.12 -1.39
CA LYS A 186 -14.91 19.02 -0.53
C LYS A 186 -15.34 18.95 0.94
N ASP A 187 -14.78 18.01 1.70
CA ASP A 187 -14.98 17.94 3.16
C ASP A 187 -14.46 19.23 3.83
N SER A 188 -15.21 19.79 4.77
CA SER A 188 -14.81 20.98 5.52
C SER A 188 -13.73 20.68 6.57
N LYS A 189 -13.59 19.40 6.97
CA LYS A 189 -12.57 19.00 7.93
C LYS A 189 -11.20 18.96 7.27
N GLU A 190 -10.27 19.75 7.80
CA GLU A 190 -8.87 19.71 7.37
C GLU A 190 -8.25 18.34 7.70
N PRO A 191 -7.65 17.65 6.71
CA PRO A 191 -7.03 16.36 6.94
C PRO A 191 -5.73 16.51 7.73
N SER A 192 -5.47 15.60 8.66
CA SER A 192 -4.19 15.54 9.37
C SER A 192 -3.09 15.06 8.43
N ARG A 193 -1.98 15.81 8.37
CA ARG A 193 -0.88 15.58 7.41
C ARG A 193 0.39 15.26 8.18
N PHE A 194 0.85 14.03 8.10
CA PHE A 194 2.08 13.57 8.74
C PHE A 194 3.01 12.98 7.69
N GLN A 195 4.28 13.33 7.79
CA GLN A 195 5.30 12.77 6.92
C GLN A 195 5.39 11.25 7.13
N PRO A 196 5.48 10.43 6.05
CA PRO A 196 5.70 9.01 6.18
C PRO A 196 7.05 8.73 6.85
N LEU A 197 7.08 7.76 7.78
CA LEU A 197 8.29 7.36 8.48
C LEU A 197 9.41 6.90 7.54
N CYS A 198 9.05 6.33 6.38
CA CYS A 198 9.97 5.95 5.32
C CYS A 198 9.71 6.80 4.06
N ILE A 199 10.27 8.02 4.04
CA ILE A 199 10.13 8.93 2.88
C ILE A 199 10.73 8.36 1.60
N GLY A 200 11.86 7.64 1.68
CA GLY A 200 12.48 7.04 0.50
C GLY A 200 11.60 5.98 -0.17
N GLN A 201 10.77 5.23 0.57
CA GLN A 201 9.80 4.33 -0.05
C GLN A 201 8.71 5.10 -0.82
N ALA A 202 8.36 6.31 -0.36
CA ALA A 202 7.43 7.17 -1.07
C ALA A 202 8.04 7.71 -2.38
N ASP A 203 9.33 8.01 -2.41
CA ASP A 203 10.03 8.43 -3.62
C ASP A 203 10.03 7.34 -4.69
N ILE A 204 10.32 6.09 -4.30
CA ILE A 204 10.30 4.93 -5.20
C ILE A 204 8.89 4.71 -5.76
N MET A 205 7.86 4.80 -4.90
CA MET A 205 6.46 4.66 -5.33
C MET A 205 6.03 5.76 -6.31
N ALA A 206 6.41 7.02 -6.05
CA ALA A 206 6.10 8.13 -6.93
C ALA A 206 6.75 7.96 -8.31
N ASP A 207 8.02 7.53 -8.33
CA ASP A 207 8.74 7.26 -9.58
C ASP A 207 8.14 6.08 -10.37
N ASP A 208 7.79 4.99 -9.69
CA ASP A 208 7.20 3.81 -10.35
C ASP A 208 5.79 4.09 -10.89
N ILE A 209 5.00 4.93 -10.21
CA ILE A 209 3.71 5.39 -10.74
C ILE A 209 3.90 6.23 -11.99
N LEU A 210 4.87 7.15 -12.01
CA LEU A 210 5.18 7.96 -13.20
C LEU A 210 5.63 7.08 -14.38
N ARG A 211 6.47 6.07 -14.10
CA ARG A 211 6.90 5.06 -15.09
C ARG A 211 5.70 4.31 -15.66
N LEU A 212 4.79 3.80 -14.83
CA LEU A 212 3.60 3.10 -15.33
C LEU A 212 2.67 4.02 -16.13
N LEU A 213 2.46 5.26 -15.68
CA LEU A 213 1.61 6.21 -16.38
C LEU A 213 2.19 6.67 -17.72
N ALA A 214 3.48 6.45 -17.99
CA ALA A 214 4.05 6.66 -19.33
C ALA A 214 3.41 5.75 -20.39
N TYR A 215 2.86 4.61 -19.99
CA TYR A 215 2.15 3.69 -20.89
C TYR A 215 0.71 4.11 -21.19
N GLU A 216 0.19 5.20 -20.59
CA GLU A 216 -1.20 5.67 -20.80
C GLU A 216 -1.64 5.67 -22.28
N PRO A 217 -0.83 6.12 -23.27
CA PRO A 217 -1.22 6.10 -24.68
C PRO A 217 -1.15 4.72 -25.37
N TYR A 218 -0.51 3.74 -24.74
CA TYR A 218 -0.09 2.49 -25.38
C TYR A 218 -0.86 1.26 -24.87
N ILE A 219 -1.51 1.36 -23.71
CA ILE A 219 -2.21 0.24 -23.09
C ILE A 219 -3.66 0.59 -22.73
N PRO A 220 -4.59 -0.38 -22.79
CA PRO A 220 -5.97 -0.14 -22.37
C PRO A 220 -6.05 0.35 -20.93
N ARG A 221 -6.94 1.31 -20.68
CA ARG A 221 -7.12 1.93 -19.36
C ARG A 221 -7.39 0.90 -18.26
N SER A 222 -8.28 -0.05 -18.50
CA SER A 222 -8.60 -1.13 -17.54
C SER A 222 -7.35 -1.92 -17.10
N VAL A 223 -6.46 -2.20 -18.05
CA VAL A 223 -5.17 -2.88 -17.78
C VAL A 223 -4.23 -1.99 -16.97
N LEU A 224 -4.11 -0.70 -17.32
CA LEU A 224 -3.28 0.25 -16.57
C LEU A 224 -3.80 0.46 -15.14
N VAL A 225 -5.12 0.51 -14.95
CA VAL A 225 -5.74 0.56 -13.62
C VAL A 225 -5.39 -0.67 -12.79
N ASP A 226 -5.45 -1.87 -13.38
CA ASP A 226 -5.04 -3.10 -12.69
C ASP A 226 -3.54 -3.13 -12.35
N TYR A 227 -2.69 -2.57 -13.22
CA TYR A 227 -1.26 -2.37 -12.95
C TYR A 227 -1.02 -1.39 -11.80
N LEU A 228 -1.69 -0.24 -11.80
CA LEU A 228 -1.58 0.76 -10.73
C LEU A 228 -2.04 0.19 -9.39
N LYS A 229 -3.15 -0.58 -9.36
CA LYS A 229 -3.60 -1.28 -8.14
C LYS A 229 -2.53 -2.23 -7.61
N THR A 230 -1.96 -3.05 -8.51
CA THR A 230 -0.93 -4.03 -8.16
C THR A 230 0.32 -3.34 -7.63
N LEU A 231 0.78 -2.28 -8.30
CA LEU A 231 1.94 -1.50 -7.90
C LEU A 231 1.73 -0.78 -6.57
N MET A 232 0.58 -0.14 -6.36
CA MET A 232 0.26 0.54 -5.10
C MET A 232 0.17 -0.44 -3.92
N ALA A 233 -0.45 -1.61 -4.11
CA ALA A 233 -0.48 -2.68 -3.11
C ALA A 233 0.93 -3.13 -2.74
N PHE A 234 1.78 -3.34 -3.76
CA PHE A 234 3.18 -3.70 -3.60
C PHE A 234 3.96 -2.65 -2.79
N HIS A 235 3.89 -1.36 -3.13
CA HIS A 235 4.59 -0.33 -2.36
C HIS A 235 4.05 -0.15 -0.95
N LEU A 236 2.73 -0.27 -0.75
CA LEU A 236 2.15 -0.29 0.59
C LEU A 236 2.70 -1.46 1.40
N ALA A 237 2.81 -2.66 0.81
CA ALA A 237 3.38 -3.81 1.49
C ALA A 237 4.86 -3.56 1.87
N LEU A 238 5.70 -3.10 0.94
CA LEU A 238 7.11 -2.82 1.21
C LEU A 238 7.27 -1.72 2.27
N TYR A 239 6.46 -0.66 2.23
CA TYR A 239 6.44 0.39 3.25
C TYR A 239 6.18 -0.20 4.64
N HIS A 240 5.13 -1.01 4.79
CA HIS A 240 4.79 -1.59 6.08
C HIS A 240 5.79 -2.64 6.56
N LEU A 241 6.40 -3.43 5.66
CA LEU A 241 7.50 -4.33 6.02
C LEU A 241 8.73 -3.57 6.54
N LYS A 242 9.04 -2.40 5.97
CA LYS A 242 10.08 -1.51 6.50
C LYS A 242 9.70 -0.97 7.88
N LEU A 243 8.44 -0.59 8.10
CA LEU A 243 7.97 -0.10 9.42
C LEU A 243 8.14 -1.13 10.53
N LEU A 244 7.96 -2.43 10.24
CA LEU A 244 8.18 -3.51 11.22
C LEU A 244 9.62 -3.49 11.79
N GLN A 245 10.59 -3.03 11.01
CA GLN A 245 11.98 -2.87 11.45
C GLN A 245 12.25 -1.49 12.05
N MET A 246 11.72 -0.45 11.41
CA MET A 246 12.03 0.95 11.72
C MET A 246 11.51 1.35 13.10
N LEU A 247 10.21 1.16 13.34
CA LEU A 247 9.57 1.70 14.54
C LEU A 247 10.16 1.11 15.84
N PRO A 248 10.35 -0.22 15.97
CA PRO A 248 10.99 -0.78 17.17
C PRO A 248 12.42 -0.29 17.38
N LYS A 249 13.20 -0.10 16.30
CA LYS A 249 14.57 0.45 16.39
C LYS A 249 14.56 1.88 16.95
N LEU A 250 13.65 2.74 16.48
CA LEU A 250 13.54 4.13 16.96
C LEU A 250 13.14 4.20 18.43
N VAL A 251 12.15 3.39 18.84
CA VAL A 251 11.75 3.29 20.25
C VAL A 251 12.92 2.80 21.11
N LYS A 252 13.64 1.77 20.67
CA LYS A 252 14.81 1.24 21.38
C LYS A 252 15.94 2.26 21.51
N GLN A 253 16.17 3.06 20.46
CA GLN A 253 17.20 4.11 20.43
C GLN A 253 16.76 5.39 21.14
N ARG A 254 15.50 5.51 21.58
CA ARG A 254 14.92 6.69 22.25
C ARG A 254 15.20 8.00 21.50
N SER A 255 15.18 7.92 20.17
CA SER A 255 15.55 9.02 19.28
C SER A 255 14.80 8.93 17.96
N GLY A 256 14.76 10.06 17.25
CA GLY A 256 14.19 10.14 15.91
C GLY A 256 15.03 9.46 14.85
N ASN A 257 14.40 9.21 13.70
CA ASN A 257 15.11 8.74 12.52
C ASN A 257 15.72 9.93 11.80
N ASN A 258 16.97 10.26 12.12
CA ASN A 258 17.68 11.35 11.42
C ASN A 258 18.00 11.01 9.96
N VAL A 259 17.85 9.75 9.54
CA VAL A 259 18.13 9.31 8.16
C VAL A 259 16.90 9.46 7.26
N CYS A 260 15.70 9.08 7.69
CA CYS A 260 14.50 9.17 6.84
C CYS A 260 13.82 10.55 6.88
N THR A 261 14.60 11.62 6.77
CA THR A 261 14.12 13.00 6.67
C THR A 261 14.07 13.46 5.21
N THR A 262 13.42 14.60 4.94
CA THR A 262 13.39 15.20 3.60
C THR A 262 14.78 15.54 3.08
N LYS A 263 15.71 15.89 3.97
CA LYS A 263 17.07 16.35 3.62
C LYS A 263 18.07 15.20 3.55
N ASP A 264 17.99 14.25 4.46
CA ASP A 264 19.09 13.31 4.73
C ASP A 264 18.85 11.90 4.17
N CYS A 265 17.65 11.60 3.66
CA CYS A 265 17.35 10.25 3.19
C CYS A 265 18.18 9.89 1.93
N PRO A 266 19.01 8.84 1.97
CA PRO A 266 19.95 8.53 0.89
C PRO A 266 19.28 7.89 -0.32
N ILE A 267 18.04 7.40 -0.17
CA ILE A 267 17.31 6.73 -1.23
C ILE A 267 17.14 7.67 -2.42
N ASN A 268 17.47 7.19 -3.61
CA ASN A 268 17.34 7.94 -4.84
C ASN A 268 16.77 7.06 -5.96
N PRO A 269 15.49 7.20 -6.34
CA PRO A 269 14.87 6.37 -7.39
C PRO A 269 15.53 6.50 -8.78
N ASP A 270 16.33 7.55 -9.01
CA ASP A 270 17.02 7.79 -10.29
C ASP A 270 18.30 6.98 -10.47
N LEU A 271 18.81 6.36 -9.39
CA LEU A 271 20.03 5.56 -9.43
C LEU A 271 19.70 4.07 -9.56
N ASP A 272 20.58 3.32 -10.22
CA ASP A 272 20.46 1.85 -10.35
C ASP A 272 20.44 1.17 -8.98
N ASN A 273 21.22 1.70 -8.03
CA ASN A 273 21.29 1.27 -6.64
C ASN A 273 20.37 2.10 -5.74
N ALA A 274 19.09 2.21 -6.10
CA ALA A 274 18.16 3.18 -5.51
C ALA A 274 18.05 3.14 -3.96
N LEU A 275 18.31 1.99 -3.33
CA LEU A 275 18.26 1.82 -1.87
C LEU A 275 19.61 1.95 -1.16
N GLU A 276 20.70 2.29 -1.85
CA GLU A 276 22.03 2.44 -1.27
C GLU A 276 22.02 3.37 -0.04
N GLY A 277 22.80 3.00 0.98
CA GLY A 277 22.89 3.75 2.25
C GLY A 277 21.67 3.64 3.17
N CYS A 278 20.56 3.01 2.75
CA CYS A 278 19.39 2.86 3.61
C CYS A 278 19.58 1.78 4.70
N PRO A 279 19.49 2.10 6.00
CA PRO A 279 19.68 1.12 7.08
C PRO A 279 18.45 0.21 7.34
N TYR A 280 17.38 0.42 6.57
CA TYR A 280 16.10 -0.29 6.68
C TYR A 280 15.75 -1.02 5.38
N GLN A 281 16.76 -1.43 4.61
CA GLN A 281 16.55 -2.30 3.46
C GLN A 281 15.88 -3.61 3.89
N ILE A 282 14.91 -4.03 3.10
CA ILE A 282 14.29 -5.34 3.24
C ILE A 282 14.95 -6.28 2.24
N ALA A 283 15.19 -7.51 2.67
CA ALA A 283 15.73 -8.56 1.81
C ALA A 283 14.68 -9.68 1.74
N LEU A 284 14.04 -9.81 0.58
CA LEU A 284 12.97 -10.76 0.33
C LEU A 284 13.53 -11.86 -0.56
N VAL A 285 13.80 -13.03 0.01
CA VAL A 285 14.18 -14.20 -0.79
C VAL A 285 12.93 -14.77 -1.45
N VAL A 286 12.88 -14.73 -2.78
CA VAL A 286 11.69 -15.00 -3.60
C VAL A 286 11.80 -16.37 -4.26
N ASP A 287 10.80 -17.22 -4.03
CA ASP A 287 10.68 -18.51 -4.69
C ASP A 287 9.76 -18.40 -5.92
N MET A 288 10.28 -18.76 -7.10
CA MET A 288 9.55 -18.70 -8.37
C MET A 288 8.55 -19.84 -8.58
N GLY A 289 8.35 -20.72 -7.59
CA GLY A 289 7.22 -21.66 -7.55
C GLY A 289 7.49 -23.02 -8.17
N GLU A 290 8.76 -23.37 -8.38
CA GLU A 290 9.16 -24.64 -8.99
C GLU A 290 8.96 -25.82 -8.03
N ILE A 291 8.07 -26.76 -8.38
CA ILE A 291 7.72 -27.92 -7.52
C ILE A 291 8.96 -28.79 -7.23
N SER A 292 9.88 -28.90 -8.20
CA SER A 292 11.12 -29.66 -8.07
C SER A 292 12.19 -28.99 -7.18
N ASN A 293 11.90 -27.82 -6.60
CA ASN A 293 12.83 -27.02 -5.81
C ASN A 293 12.36 -26.75 -4.36
N PRO A 294 12.15 -27.79 -3.53
CA PRO A 294 11.65 -27.63 -2.16
C PRO A 294 12.60 -26.83 -1.25
N ARG A 295 13.90 -26.84 -1.55
CA ARG A 295 14.90 -26.08 -0.80
C ARG A 295 14.72 -24.57 -0.99
N MET A 296 14.38 -24.11 -2.18
CA MET A 296 14.08 -22.69 -2.42
C MET A 296 12.84 -22.23 -1.63
N ALA A 297 11.81 -23.08 -1.58
CA ALA A 297 10.64 -22.82 -0.75
C ALA A 297 11.00 -22.69 0.73
N GLU A 298 11.92 -23.51 1.24
CA GLU A 298 12.42 -23.39 2.62
C GLU A 298 13.14 -22.05 2.87
N LEU A 299 14.01 -21.62 1.95
CA LEU A 299 14.73 -20.36 2.05
C LEU A 299 13.77 -19.16 2.04
N ALA A 300 12.79 -19.16 1.12
CA ALA A 300 11.76 -18.13 1.06
C ALA A 300 10.87 -18.12 2.32
N ARG A 301 10.52 -19.29 2.88
CA ARG A 301 9.80 -19.39 4.16
C ARG A 301 10.58 -18.76 5.31
N LYS A 302 11.88 -19.07 5.43
CA LYS A 302 12.76 -18.47 6.45
C LYS A 302 12.83 -16.95 6.30
N SER A 303 12.93 -16.46 5.07
CA SER A 303 12.92 -15.02 4.78
C SER A 303 11.61 -14.35 5.20
N THR A 304 10.45 -14.96 4.91
CA THR A 304 9.14 -14.44 5.32
C THR A 304 8.96 -14.48 6.83
N ASP A 305 9.29 -15.60 7.47
CA ASP A 305 9.17 -15.78 8.91
C ASP A 305 10.04 -14.77 9.69
N ARG A 306 11.28 -14.51 9.24
CA ARG A 306 12.15 -13.47 9.81
C ARG A 306 11.46 -12.10 9.89
N LEU A 307 10.71 -11.69 8.87
CA LEU A 307 10.00 -10.41 8.86
C LEU A 307 8.72 -10.45 9.69
N TYR A 308 7.92 -11.51 9.57
CA TYR A 308 6.65 -11.63 10.31
C TYR A 308 6.87 -11.79 11.83
N ARG A 309 8.01 -12.35 12.26
CA ARG A 309 8.41 -12.40 13.68
C ARG A 309 8.64 -11.03 14.31
N GLN A 310 8.77 -9.97 13.52
CA GLN A 310 8.94 -8.60 14.02
C GLN A 310 7.62 -7.92 14.38
N ILE A 311 6.47 -8.49 13.97
CA ILE A 311 5.14 -7.91 14.23
C ILE A 311 4.90 -7.65 15.72
N PRO A 312 5.20 -8.56 16.67
CA PRO A 312 5.00 -8.28 18.09
C PRO A 312 5.78 -7.05 18.58
N SER A 313 7.05 -6.93 18.21
CA SER A 313 7.87 -5.76 18.57
C SER A 313 7.34 -4.47 17.95
N PHE A 314 6.82 -4.53 16.71
CA PHE A 314 6.14 -3.41 16.09
C PHE A 314 4.87 -3.01 16.84
N VAL A 315 4.04 -3.98 17.27
CA VAL A 315 2.83 -3.70 18.05
C VAL A 315 3.16 -2.99 19.36
N GLN A 316 4.16 -3.49 20.10
CA GLN A 316 4.63 -2.86 21.33
C GLN A 316 5.14 -1.45 21.08
N ALA A 317 6.00 -1.27 20.07
CA ALA A 317 6.54 0.04 19.71
C ALA A 317 5.46 1.04 19.27
N ASN A 318 4.44 0.57 18.55
CA ASN A 318 3.31 1.39 18.14
C ASN A 318 2.43 1.83 19.32
N PHE A 319 2.21 0.94 20.30
CA PHE A 319 1.55 1.33 21.56
C PHE A 319 2.38 2.35 22.33
N VAL A 320 3.69 2.14 22.46
CA VAL A 320 4.61 3.09 23.11
C VAL A 320 4.47 4.47 22.49
N VAL A 321 4.61 4.59 21.17
CA VAL A 321 4.50 5.90 20.49
C VAL A 321 3.11 6.50 20.64
N LYS A 322 2.04 5.71 20.51
CA LYS A 322 0.66 6.21 20.69
C LYS A 322 0.41 6.74 22.10
N LYS A 323 0.90 6.06 23.14
CA LYS A 323 0.68 6.47 24.54
C LYS A 323 1.58 7.64 24.93
N LEU A 324 2.79 7.70 24.40
CA LEU A 324 3.63 8.90 24.51
C LEU A 324 3.01 10.10 23.80
N ASP A 325 2.29 9.90 22.68
CA ASP A 325 1.56 10.98 22.01
C ASP A 325 0.46 11.56 22.88
N GLU A 326 -0.37 10.69 23.48
CA GLU A 326 -1.42 11.11 24.42
C GLU A 326 -0.85 11.86 25.64
N MET A 327 0.33 11.45 26.11
CA MET A 327 1.05 12.13 27.19
C MET A 327 1.61 13.48 26.73
N ALA A 328 2.26 13.54 25.57
CA ALA A 328 2.85 14.75 25.01
C ALA A 328 1.79 15.83 24.78
N GLU A 329 0.64 15.45 24.22
CA GLU A 329 -0.50 16.36 24.06
C GLU A 329 -1.03 16.87 25.40
N TYR A 330 -1.07 16.02 26.44
CA TYR A 330 -1.49 16.44 27.78
C TYR A 330 -0.48 17.40 28.40
N LEU A 331 0.81 17.06 28.39
CA LEU A 331 1.86 17.89 28.96
C LEU A 331 1.93 19.26 28.27
N SER A 332 1.77 19.29 26.95
CA SER A 332 1.72 20.51 26.15
C SER A 332 0.46 21.33 26.39
N LYS A 333 -0.73 20.77 26.16
CA LYS A 333 -1.99 21.54 26.12
C LYS A 333 -2.60 21.81 27.49
N LYS A 334 -2.33 20.96 28.50
CA LYS A 334 -2.96 21.05 29.82
C LYS A 334 -2.03 21.56 30.91
N THR A 335 -0.75 21.22 30.85
CA THR A 335 0.21 21.59 31.91
C THR A 335 1.23 22.65 31.49
N GLY A 336 1.41 22.89 30.18
CA GLY A 336 2.43 23.81 29.66
C GLY A 336 3.87 23.35 29.87
N LYS A 337 4.10 22.13 30.37
CA LYS A 337 5.43 21.57 30.66
C LYS A 337 6.24 21.21 29.41
N LEU A 338 5.55 20.98 28.29
CA LEU A 338 6.18 20.59 27.03
C LEU A 338 5.84 21.60 25.93
N ALA A 339 6.85 22.21 25.32
CA ALA A 339 6.65 23.13 24.22
C ALA A 339 6.06 22.40 23.00
N THR A 340 5.04 22.99 22.38
CA THR A 340 4.51 22.47 21.12
C THR A 340 5.55 22.69 20.01
N PRO A 341 5.91 21.65 19.24
CA PRO A 341 6.81 21.80 18.10
C PRO A 341 6.29 22.80 17.06
N ALA A 342 7.19 23.41 16.29
CA ALA A 342 6.85 24.47 15.33
C ALA A 342 5.87 24.04 14.23
N ASN A 343 5.87 22.75 13.86
CA ASN A 343 4.95 22.14 12.92
C ASN A 343 3.56 21.81 13.54
N GLY A 344 3.34 22.13 14.82
CA GLY A 344 2.07 21.96 15.52
C GLY A 344 1.80 20.54 16.04
N PHE A 345 2.72 19.60 15.88
CA PHE A 345 2.56 18.22 16.36
C PHE A 345 3.90 17.57 16.72
N PHE A 346 3.87 16.65 17.70
CA PHE A 346 5.02 15.81 18.02
C PHE A 346 5.25 14.75 16.94
N SER A 347 6.42 14.75 16.30
CA SER A 347 6.85 13.67 15.40
C SER A 347 7.14 12.38 16.19
N VAL A 348 7.26 11.24 15.49
CA VAL A 348 7.64 9.98 16.15
C VAL A 348 9.00 10.08 16.86
N GLY A 349 9.92 10.89 16.34
CA GLY A 349 11.21 11.13 16.99
C GLY A 349 11.11 11.94 18.27
N ASP A 350 10.25 12.96 18.28
CA ASP A 350 9.95 13.74 19.49
C ASP A 350 9.34 12.83 20.56
N LEU A 351 8.38 11.99 20.15
CA LEU A 351 7.72 11.03 21.04
C LEU A 351 8.70 9.99 21.59
N ALA A 352 9.55 9.40 20.73
CA ALA A 352 10.57 8.44 21.18
C ALA A 352 11.58 9.07 22.16
N SER A 353 11.85 10.38 22.04
CA SER A 353 12.73 11.10 22.96
C SER A 353 12.16 11.23 24.37
N LEU A 354 10.82 11.14 24.54
CA LEU A 354 10.16 11.12 25.86
C LEU A 354 10.44 9.84 26.68
N LEU A 355 11.16 8.87 26.09
CA LEU A 355 11.69 7.70 26.80
C LEU A 355 13.04 7.96 27.49
N LYS A 356 13.67 9.13 27.28
CA LYS A 356 14.93 9.47 27.93
C LYS A 356 14.72 9.70 29.44
N PRO A 357 15.76 9.46 30.27
CA PRO A 357 15.65 9.57 31.74
C PRO A 357 15.14 10.93 32.25
N GLU A 358 15.45 12.01 31.53
CA GLU A 358 14.98 13.37 31.86
C GLU A 358 13.45 13.53 31.90
N HIS A 359 12.71 12.64 31.25
CA HIS A 359 11.25 12.63 31.22
C HIS A 359 10.64 11.53 32.11
N ASP A 360 11.44 10.78 32.85
CA ASP A 360 10.94 9.66 33.66
C ASP A 360 9.93 10.11 34.71
N ALA A 361 10.19 11.22 35.41
CA ALA A 361 9.27 11.73 36.44
C ALA A 361 7.88 12.07 35.86
N ASP A 362 7.83 12.78 34.72
CA ASP A 362 6.57 13.12 34.06
C ASP A 362 5.87 11.86 33.50
N ARG A 363 6.64 10.90 32.96
CA ARG A 363 6.11 9.64 32.45
C ARG A 363 5.49 8.81 33.57
N GLN A 364 6.20 8.59 34.67
CA GLN A 364 5.67 7.85 35.82
C GLN A 364 4.43 8.56 36.41
N ALA A 365 4.47 9.88 36.56
CA ALA A 365 3.34 10.65 37.09
C ALA A 365 2.08 10.57 36.21
N TYR A 366 2.23 10.69 34.88
CA TYR A 366 1.10 10.61 33.96
C TYR A 366 0.50 9.20 33.91
N PHE A 367 1.34 8.16 33.90
CA PHE A 367 0.87 6.78 33.76
C PHE A 367 0.38 6.17 35.07
N LYS A 368 0.80 6.63 36.25
CA LYS A 368 0.31 6.15 37.55
C LYS A 368 -1.22 6.12 37.64
N PHE A 369 -1.87 7.25 37.35
CA PHE A 369 -3.34 7.32 37.40
C PHE A 369 -4.00 6.49 36.30
N ARG A 370 -3.39 6.44 35.11
CA ARG A 370 -3.93 5.66 33.99
C ARG A 370 -3.81 4.16 34.20
N LEU A 371 -2.73 3.70 34.84
CA LEU A 371 -2.53 2.32 35.20
C LEU A 371 -3.54 1.89 36.25
N ALA A 372 -3.74 2.69 37.30
CA ALA A 372 -4.76 2.42 38.30
C ALA A 372 -6.15 2.26 37.67
N SER A 373 -6.55 3.19 36.79
CA SER A 373 -7.83 3.07 36.05
C SER A 373 -7.88 1.86 35.11
N LEU A 374 -6.75 1.49 34.47
CA LEU A 374 -6.70 0.33 33.58
C LEU A 374 -6.88 -0.99 34.35
N ILE A 375 -6.24 -1.11 35.52
CA ILE A 375 -6.37 -2.28 36.40
C ILE A 375 -7.80 -2.37 36.93
N GLU A 376 -8.36 -1.27 37.44
CA GLU A 376 -9.76 -1.24 37.91
C GLU A 376 -10.75 -1.65 36.81
N GLU A 377 -10.56 -1.16 35.58
CA GLU A 377 -11.39 -1.52 34.42
C GLU A 377 -11.24 -3.00 34.02
N SER A 378 -10.08 -3.60 34.27
CA SER A 378 -9.83 -5.00 33.95
C SER A 378 -10.51 -5.97 34.92
N SER A 379 -10.64 -5.58 36.20
CA SER A 379 -11.20 -6.40 37.29
C SER A 379 -12.71 -6.65 37.22
N SER A 380 -13.41 -6.08 36.23
CA SER A 380 -14.77 -6.45 35.76
C SER A 380 -15.76 -6.97 36.82
N GLY A 381 -15.89 -6.31 37.97
CA GLY A 381 -16.93 -6.57 38.97
C GLY A 381 -16.81 -7.83 39.85
N ASN A 382 -15.83 -8.72 39.62
CA ASN A 382 -15.65 -9.94 40.43
C ASN A 382 -14.56 -9.82 41.51
N GLY A 383 -13.91 -8.66 41.62
CA GLY A 383 -12.86 -8.40 42.63
C GLY A 383 -11.50 -9.02 42.31
N ASP A 384 -11.44 -10.03 41.45
CA ASP A 384 -10.17 -10.64 41.03
C ASP A 384 -9.57 -9.96 39.80
N VAL A 385 -8.29 -9.59 39.93
CA VAL A 385 -7.46 -9.09 38.84
C VAL A 385 -7.11 -10.28 37.93
N ASP A 386 -7.19 -10.07 36.62
CA ASP A 386 -6.82 -11.04 35.60
C ASP A 386 -5.43 -11.63 35.88
N PRO A 387 -5.24 -12.96 35.90
CA PRO A 387 -3.95 -13.59 36.18
C PRO A 387 -2.80 -13.04 35.32
N GLU A 388 -3.05 -12.72 34.04
CA GLU A 388 -2.03 -12.18 33.14
C GLU A 388 -1.61 -10.75 33.56
N ILE A 389 -2.51 -9.96 34.15
CA ILE A 389 -2.16 -8.65 34.73
C ILE A 389 -1.44 -8.80 36.06
N ARG A 390 -1.86 -9.77 36.89
CA ARG A 390 -1.17 -10.04 38.17
C ARG A 390 0.29 -10.36 37.91
N GLU A 391 0.56 -11.28 36.98
CA GLU A 391 1.91 -11.63 36.55
C GLU A 391 2.70 -10.40 36.08
N VAL A 392 2.11 -9.55 35.23
CA VAL A 392 2.77 -8.32 34.74
C VAL A 392 3.06 -7.33 35.89
N THR A 393 2.14 -7.18 36.84
CA THR A 393 2.29 -6.25 37.98
C THR A 393 3.36 -6.75 38.97
N GLU A 394 3.47 -8.08 39.13
CA GLU A 394 4.48 -8.74 39.97
C GLU A 394 5.91 -8.61 39.42
N MET A 395 6.09 -8.24 38.14
CA MET A 395 7.43 -8.04 37.54
C MET A 395 8.18 -6.81 38.08
N GLY A 396 7.52 -5.91 38.84
CA GLY A 396 8.17 -4.74 39.43
C GLY A 396 8.64 -3.69 38.41
N LEU A 397 7.96 -3.59 37.27
CA LEU A 397 8.23 -2.60 36.23
C LEU A 397 7.73 -1.20 36.63
N GLY A 398 8.26 -0.16 35.97
CA GLY A 398 7.72 1.20 36.09
C GLY A 398 6.28 1.31 35.58
N GLU A 399 5.54 2.34 36.01
CA GLU A 399 4.11 2.53 35.71
C GLU A 399 3.82 2.50 34.20
N PHE A 400 4.68 3.14 33.40
CA PHE A 400 4.54 3.18 31.95
C PHE A 400 4.81 1.82 31.31
N GLU A 401 5.89 1.16 31.71
CA GLU A 401 6.27 -0.16 31.22
C GLU A 401 5.17 -1.18 31.55
N THR A 402 4.69 -1.21 32.80
CA THR A 402 3.55 -2.03 33.25
C THR A 402 2.30 -1.74 32.42
N PHE A 403 1.99 -0.46 32.15
CA PHE A 403 0.83 -0.09 31.32
C PHE A 403 0.93 -0.65 29.90
N ILE A 404 2.11 -0.58 29.27
CA ILE A 404 2.32 -1.13 27.92
C ILE A 404 2.23 -2.66 27.92
N GLU A 405 2.80 -3.34 28.91
CA GLU A 405 2.74 -4.81 29.01
C GLU A 405 1.30 -5.31 29.22
N ILE A 406 0.49 -4.62 30.02
CA ILE A 406 -0.96 -4.95 30.13
C ILE A 406 -1.65 -4.78 28.77
N LEU A 407 -1.35 -3.72 28.00
CA LEU A 407 -1.91 -3.58 26.65
C LEU A 407 -1.46 -4.70 25.70
N MET A 408 -0.21 -5.15 25.83
CA MET A 408 0.32 -6.28 25.04
C MET A 408 -0.36 -7.60 25.40
N ALA A 409 -0.59 -7.89 26.67
CA ALA A 409 -1.38 -9.04 27.13
C ALA A 409 -2.79 -9.02 26.49
N TYR A 410 -3.52 -7.91 26.64
CA TYR A 410 -4.90 -7.82 26.15
C TYR A 410 -5.07 -7.75 24.63
N ARG A 411 -4.16 -7.05 23.94
CA ARG A 411 -4.36 -6.63 22.55
C ARG A 411 -3.23 -7.03 21.62
N GLY A 412 -2.11 -7.54 22.12
CA GLY A 412 -0.97 -7.95 21.32
C GLY A 412 -1.34 -9.01 20.28
N LYS A 413 -2.02 -10.09 20.70
CA LYS A 413 -2.51 -11.15 19.80
C LYS A 413 -3.51 -10.62 18.77
N TYR A 414 -4.41 -9.74 19.19
CA TYR A 414 -5.40 -9.10 18.32
C TYR A 414 -4.69 -8.31 17.21
N HIS A 415 -3.81 -7.38 17.55
CA HIS A 415 -3.13 -6.54 16.56
C HIS A 415 -2.19 -7.38 15.69
N ARG A 416 -1.51 -8.39 16.24
CA ARG A 416 -0.70 -9.33 15.44
C ARG A 416 -1.54 -10.01 14.35
N GLN A 417 -2.74 -10.50 14.70
CA GLN A 417 -3.63 -11.14 13.74
C GLN A 417 -4.05 -10.17 12.63
N TYR A 418 -4.51 -8.97 12.99
CA TYR A 418 -4.98 -7.98 12.04
C TYR A 418 -3.85 -7.45 11.13
N ILE A 419 -2.67 -7.15 11.67
CA ILE A 419 -1.48 -6.78 10.87
C ILE A 419 -1.11 -7.91 9.91
N THR A 420 -1.15 -9.16 10.36
CA THR A 420 -0.88 -10.33 9.48
C THR A 420 -1.90 -10.38 8.34
N GLN A 421 -3.20 -10.20 8.61
CA GLN A 421 -4.25 -10.19 7.60
C GLN A 421 -4.10 -9.00 6.62
N CYS A 422 -3.75 -7.83 7.15
CA CYS A 422 -3.49 -6.64 6.36
C CYS A 422 -2.31 -6.86 5.40
N LEU A 423 -1.18 -7.35 5.89
CA LEU A 423 -0.02 -7.70 5.06
C LEU A 423 -0.36 -8.78 4.03
N ASP A 424 -1.13 -9.81 4.41
CA ASP A 424 -1.59 -10.83 3.46
C ASP A 424 -2.45 -10.21 2.33
N SER A 425 -3.27 -9.20 2.64
CA SER A 425 -4.06 -8.48 1.63
C SER A 425 -3.22 -7.55 0.74
N LEU A 426 -2.27 -6.81 1.31
CA LEU A 426 -1.36 -5.91 0.56
C LEU A 426 -0.37 -6.68 -0.31
N LEU A 427 0.12 -7.83 0.16
CA LEU A 427 0.97 -8.74 -0.60
C LEU A 427 0.17 -9.62 -1.57
N LEU A 428 -1.16 -9.43 -1.65
CA LEU A 428 -2.08 -10.11 -2.55
C LEU A 428 -1.89 -11.64 -2.49
N LYS A 429 -1.92 -12.19 -1.27
CA LYS A 429 -1.58 -13.59 -1.00
C LYS A 429 -2.33 -14.57 -1.89
N ASN A 430 -1.59 -15.49 -2.50
CA ASN A 430 -2.07 -16.52 -3.42
C ASN A 430 -2.73 -15.97 -4.71
N LYS A 431 -2.44 -14.73 -5.11
CA LYS A 431 -2.88 -14.13 -6.39
C LYS A 431 -1.70 -14.01 -7.36
N GLU A 432 -1.99 -13.95 -8.66
CA GLU A 432 -0.97 -13.72 -9.70
C GLU A 432 -0.36 -12.32 -9.65
N SER A 433 -1.05 -11.36 -9.05
CA SER A 433 -0.56 -10.01 -8.77
C SER A 433 0.17 -9.91 -7.42
N GLY A 434 0.41 -11.03 -6.74
CA GLY A 434 0.94 -11.05 -5.38
C GLY A 434 2.40 -11.44 -5.24
N LEU A 435 2.91 -11.15 -4.05
CA LEU A 435 4.27 -11.46 -3.60
C LEU A 435 4.30 -12.55 -2.51
N LEU A 436 3.16 -13.15 -2.18
CA LEU A 436 3.06 -14.05 -1.02
C LEU A 436 2.25 -15.31 -1.38
N ALA A 437 2.78 -16.47 -1.00
CA ALA A 437 2.06 -17.73 -1.10
C ALA A 437 1.96 -18.42 0.26
N GLN A 438 0.86 -19.14 0.45
CA GLN A 438 0.63 -20.02 1.59
C GLN A 438 -0.26 -21.18 1.14
N SER A 439 0.20 -22.42 1.39
CA SER A 439 -0.60 -23.61 1.11
C SER A 439 -1.92 -23.58 1.89
N ARG A 440 -2.95 -24.23 1.33
CA ARG A 440 -4.30 -24.32 1.91
C ARG A 440 -4.34 -25.12 3.21
N THR A 441 -3.32 -25.96 3.48
CA THR A 441 -3.23 -26.71 4.74
C THR A 441 -3.12 -25.76 5.93
N LYS A 442 -3.97 -25.96 6.95
CA LYS A 442 -4.00 -25.14 8.16
C LYS A 442 -2.60 -25.07 8.79
N GLY A 443 -2.17 -23.85 9.12
CA GLY A 443 -0.86 -23.62 9.74
C GLY A 443 0.34 -23.64 8.80
N SER A 444 0.13 -23.79 7.48
CA SER A 444 1.23 -23.77 6.51
C SER A 444 2.04 -22.47 6.61
N PRO A 445 3.38 -22.53 6.54
CA PRO A 445 4.21 -21.33 6.54
C PRO A 445 3.98 -20.52 5.26
N ARG A 446 4.06 -19.20 5.40
CA ARG A 446 4.07 -18.25 4.28
C ARG A 446 5.45 -18.25 3.63
N ARG A 447 5.49 -18.00 2.33
CA ARG A 447 6.74 -17.76 1.58
C ARG A 447 6.56 -16.64 0.58
N PHE A 448 7.60 -15.84 0.38
CA PHE A 448 7.59 -14.88 -0.71
C PHE A 448 7.70 -15.60 -2.05
N VAL A 449 6.84 -15.21 -2.98
CA VAL A 449 6.82 -15.68 -4.36
C VAL A 449 6.68 -14.48 -5.27
N LEU A 450 6.81 -14.65 -6.58
CA LEU A 450 6.51 -13.60 -7.54
C LEU A 450 5.46 -14.11 -8.52
N GLY A 451 4.23 -13.61 -8.38
CA GLY A 451 3.15 -13.92 -9.32
C GLY A 451 3.41 -13.32 -10.70
N SER A 452 2.87 -13.94 -11.76
CA SER A 452 3.11 -13.53 -13.15
C SER A 452 2.71 -12.09 -13.43
N LYS A 453 1.58 -11.65 -12.88
CA LYS A 453 1.06 -10.29 -13.10
C LYS A 453 1.88 -9.24 -12.34
N LEU A 454 2.36 -9.57 -11.14
CA LEU A 454 3.29 -8.68 -10.43
C LEU A 454 4.63 -8.59 -11.16
N LEU A 455 5.17 -9.72 -11.64
CA LEU A 455 6.38 -9.72 -12.45
C LEU A 455 6.20 -8.84 -13.70
N GLU A 456 5.10 -9.02 -14.45
CA GLU A 456 4.78 -8.17 -15.60
C GLU A 456 4.79 -6.67 -15.24
N VAL A 457 4.12 -6.27 -14.15
CA VAL A 457 4.12 -4.86 -13.69
C VAL A 457 5.54 -4.35 -13.42
N LEU A 458 6.35 -5.11 -12.69
CA LEU A 458 7.70 -4.70 -12.35
C LEU A 458 8.61 -4.67 -13.59
N LEU A 459 8.40 -5.54 -14.57
CA LEU A 459 9.11 -5.49 -15.85
C LEU A 459 8.80 -4.22 -16.63
N GLN A 460 7.53 -3.84 -16.73
CA GLN A 460 7.13 -2.59 -17.40
C GLN A 460 7.81 -1.36 -16.79
N VAL A 461 8.00 -1.36 -15.46
CA VAL A 461 8.74 -0.32 -14.75
C VAL A 461 10.25 -0.37 -15.04
N THR A 462 10.82 -1.58 -15.10
CA THR A 462 12.27 -1.82 -15.27
C THR A 462 12.77 -1.46 -16.67
N VAL A 463 12.01 -1.79 -17.71
CA VAL A 463 12.41 -1.53 -19.11
C VAL A 463 12.38 -0.05 -19.50
N LEU A 464 11.85 0.82 -18.64
CA LEU A 464 11.82 2.26 -18.87
C LEU A 464 13.10 2.94 -18.40
N THR A 465 13.57 3.88 -19.20
CA THR A 465 14.64 4.83 -18.85
C THR A 465 14.20 6.25 -19.14
N GLN A 466 14.79 7.21 -18.44
CA GLN A 466 14.59 8.61 -18.78
C GLN A 466 15.60 9.04 -19.84
N ASP A 467 15.11 9.59 -20.94
CA ASP A 467 15.89 10.29 -21.97
C ASP A 467 15.25 11.67 -22.22
N GLY A 468 16.03 12.74 -22.07
CA GLY A 468 15.54 14.11 -22.29
C GLY A 468 14.32 14.53 -21.47
N GLY A 469 14.08 13.91 -20.30
CA GLY A 469 12.89 14.15 -19.47
C GLY A 469 11.63 13.39 -19.90
N GLN A 470 11.74 12.48 -20.87
CA GLN A 470 10.69 11.56 -21.29
C GLN A 470 11.08 10.12 -20.94
N PHE A 471 10.08 9.25 -20.76
CA PHE A 471 10.35 7.83 -20.62
C PHE A 471 10.44 7.17 -21.99
N VAL A 472 11.48 6.38 -22.20
CA VAL A 472 11.68 5.54 -23.38
C VAL A 472 11.94 4.11 -22.95
N THR A 473 11.44 3.15 -23.71
CA THR A 473 11.67 1.73 -23.42
C THR A 473 12.98 1.26 -24.02
N ARG A 474 13.69 0.41 -23.29
CA ARG A 474 14.90 -0.27 -23.77
C ARG A 474 14.85 -1.76 -23.43
N GLU A 475 15.58 -2.54 -24.21
CA GLU A 475 15.89 -3.92 -23.83
C GLU A 475 16.77 -3.93 -22.57
N VAL A 476 16.55 -4.90 -21.70
CA VAL A 476 17.29 -5.06 -20.44
C VAL A 476 17.85 -6.48 -20.37
N ARG A 477 19.13 -6.61 -20.01
CA ARG A 477 19.74 -7.94 -19.80
C ARG A 477 19.13 -8.60 -18.56
N ILE A 478 19.09 -9.94 -18.51
CA ILE A 478 18.56 -10.67 -17.34
C ILE A 478 19.29 -10.26 -16.04
N GLU A 479 20.61 -10.12 -16.08
CA GLU A 479 21.43 -9.68 -14.93
C GLU A 479 21.00 -8.29 -14.45
N GLU A 480 20.87 -7.33 -15.38
CA GLU A 480 20.42 -5.97 -15.07
C GLU A 480 19.01 -5.96 -14.45
N LEU A 481 18.12 -6.83 -14.94
CA LEU A 481 16.78 -6.98 -14.37
C LEU A 481 16.84 -7.54 -12.94
N LEU A 482 17.64 -8.59 -12.69
CA LEU A 482 17.80 -9.16 -11.35
C LEU A 482 18.38 -8.11 -10.38
N ASP A 483 19.36 -7.34 -10.84
CA ASP A 483 19.94 -6.25 -10.05
C ASP A 483 18.97 -5.12 -9.81
N PHE A 484 18.15 -4.74 -10.80
CA PHE A 484 17.10 -3.73 -10.61
C PHE A 484 16.08 -4.18 -9.55
N LEU A 485 15.56 -5.41 -9.66
CA LEU A 485 14.59 -5.95 -8.70
C LEU A 485 15.18 -6.04 -7.28
N ARG A 486 16.46 -6.40 -7.18
CA ARG A 486 17.20 -6.48 -5.92
C ARG A 486 17.46 -5.11 -5.32
N ASN A 487 18.03 -4.20 -6.09
CA ASN A 487 18.53 -2.91 -5.62
C ASN A 487 17.43 -1.88 -5.39
N ARG A 488 16.31 -1.99 -6.12
CA ARG A 488 15.16 -1.09 -5.98
C ARG A 488 14.13 -1.58 -4.97
N TYR A 489 13.90 -2.89 -4.89
CA TYR A 489 12.81 -3.46 -4.08
C TYR A 489 13.27 -4.45 -3.00
N GLY A 490 14.52 -4.90 -3.05
CA GLY A 490 15.01 -5.92 -2.14
C GLY A 490 14.55 -7.33 -2.52
N LEU A 491 14.26 -7.60 -3.79
CA LEU A 491 13.83 -8.93 -4.27
C LEU A 491 15.06 -9.76 -4.67
N TYR A 492 15.31 -10.84 -3.93
CA TYR A 492 16.43 -11.75 -4.11
C TYR A 492 15.93 -13.05 -4.76
N ILE A 493 16.24 -13.24 -6.05
CA ILE A 493 15.76 -14.38 -6.86
C ILE A 493 16.89 -15.39 -7.10
N ASP A 494 18.06 -14.89 -7.51
CA ASP A 494 19.22 -15.66 -7.96
C ASP A 494 20.34 -15.77 -6.92
N GLN A 495 20.28 -14.96 -5.85
CA GLN A 495 21.25 -15.01 -4.75
C GLN A 495 20.60 -14.79 -3.39
N LEU A 496 21.35 -15.03 -2.32
CA LEU A 496 20.93 -14.69 -0.96
C LEU A 496 21.44 -13.29 -0.56
N PRO A 497 20.81 -12.63 0.42
CA PRO A 497 21.36 -11.40 1.02
C PRO A 497 22.76 -11.65 1.60
N GLU A 498 23.67 -10.66 1.55
CA GLU A 498 25.10 -10.81 1.87
C GLU A 498 25.39 -11.65 3.12
N VAL A 499 24.74 -11.32 4.26
CA VAL A 499 24.91 -12.04 5.54
C VAL A 499 24.57 -13.54 5.40
N ALA A 500 23.53 -13.87 4.63
CA ALA A 500 23.14 -15.26 4.39
C ALA A 500 23.98 -15.92 3.30
N GLN A 501 24.52 -15.14 2.35
CA GLN A 501 25.35 -15.64 1.26
C GLN A 501 26.70 -16.18 1.75
N ALA A 502 27.30 -15.52 2.75
CA ALA A 502 28.52 -15.98 3.43
C ALA A 502 28.39 -17.39 4.03
N HIS A 503 27.17 -17.79 4.42
CA HIS A 503 26.87 -19.09 5.02
C HIS A 503 26.10 -20.03 4.07
N SER A 504 26.10 -19.75 2.76
CA SER A 504 25.35 -20.53 1.79
C SER A 504 25.94 -21.94 1.58
N SER A 505 25.10 -22.96 1.71
CA SER A 505 25.49 -24.35 1.43
C SER A 505 25.46 -24.66 -0.08
N ILE A 506 26.06 -25.79 -0.48
CA ILE A 506 25.98 -26.29 -1.87
C ILE A 506 24.52 -26.49 -2.31
N LEU A 507 23.67 -26.97 -1.39
CA LEU A 507 22.24 -27.14 -1.64
C LEU A 507 21.53 -25.80 -1.89
N ASP A 508 21.92 -24.75 -1.18
CA ASP A 508 21.36 -23.40 -1.37
C ASP A 508 21.75 -22.84 -2.75
N ARG A 509 23.02 -23.00 -3.14
CA ARG A 509 23.51 -22.58 -4.47
C ARG A 509 22.80 -23.33 -5.60
N ARG A 510 22.58 -24.64 -5.45
CA ARG A 510 21.79 -25.43 -6.40
C ARG A 510 20.34 -24.94 -6.48
N ALA A 511 19.73 -24.66 -5.33
CA ALA A 511 18.35 -24.17 -5.26
C ALA A 511 18.20 -22.81 -5.94
N LEU A 512 19.14 -21.88 -5.75
CA LEU A 512 19.17 -20.57 -6.40
C LEU A 512 19.30 -20.69 -7.92
N ARG A 513 20.20 -21.57 -8.41
CA ARG A 513 20.34 -21.83 -9.86
C ARG A 513 19.04 -22.34 -10.48
N LEU A 514 18.38 -23.30 -9.83
CA LEU A 514 17.07 -23.80 -10.29
C LEU A 514 15.98 -22.71 -10.23
N ASN A 515 16.05 -21.82 -9.24
CA ASN A 515 15.12 -20.70 -9.12
C ASN A 515 15.32 -19.67 -10.25
N LEU A 516 16.57 -19.42 -10.65
CA LEU A 516 16.89 -18.57 -11.81
C LEU A 516 16.34 -19.18 -13.11
N GLU A 517 16.45 -20.50 -13.31
CA GLU A 517 15.86 -21.15 -14.48
C GLU A 517 14.32 -21.05 -14.49
N ALA A 518 13.69 -21.20 -13.32
CA ALA A 518 12.25 -20.98 -13.18
C ALA A 518 11.85 -19.52 -13.45
N PHE A 519 12.66 -18.56 -13.03
CA PHE A 519 12.49 -17.14 -13.36
C PHE A 519 12.53 -16.91 -14.88
N LYS A 520 13.54 -17.43 -15.59
CA LYS A 520 13.65 -17.33 -17.05
C LYS A 520 12.46 -17.98 -17.77
N ARG A 521 12.03 -19.16 -17.33
CA ARG A 521 10.81 -19.79 -17.85
C ARG A 521 9.59 -18.91 -17.64
N ARG A 522 9.44 -18.28 -16.47
CA ARG A 522 8.34 -17.37 -16.21
C ARG A 522 8.35 -16.16 -17.15
N LEU A 523 9.53 -15.58 -17.41
CA LEU A 523 9.68 -14.48 -18.38
C LEU A 523 9.24 -14.88 -19.80
N ARG A 524 9.53 -16.13 -20.22
CA ARG A 524 9.01 -16.70 -21.48
C ARG A 524 7.49 -16.80 -21.48
N GLU A 525 6.92 -17.36 -20.42
CA GLU A 525 5.47 -17.57 -20.30
C GLU A 525 4.68 -16.25 -20.42
N ILE A 526 5.21 -15.16 -19.89
CA ILE A 526 4.56 -13.84 -19.98
C ILE A 526 4.90 -13.05 -21.25
N GLY A 527 5.74 -13.60 -22.14
CA GLY A 527 6.07 -13.02 -23.45
C GLY A 527 7.09 -11.88 -23.41
N PHE A 528 7.94 -11.82 -22.39
CA PHE A 528 8.97 -10.76 -22.24
C PHE A 528 10.38 -11.24 -22.60
N TYR A 529 10.55 -12.52 -22.96
CA TYR A 529 11.85 -13.12 -23.20
C TYR A 529 11.78 -14.08 -24.39
N GLU A 530 12.63 -13.85 -25.40
CA GLU A 530 12.81 -14.71 -26.56
C GLU A 530 14.21 -15.36 -26.52
N ASP A 531 14.26 -16.68 -26.63
CA ASP A 531 15.50 -17.46 -26.49
C ASP A 531 16.18 -17.57 -27.86
N LEU A 532 16.91 -16.53 -28.27
CA LEU A 532 17.56 -16.50 -29.58
C LEU A 532 18.98 -17.10 -29.60
N SER A 533 19.58 -17.48 -28.45
CA SER A 533 20.91 -18.13 -28.42
C SER A 533 21.31 -18.75 -27.05
N ASP A 534 22.17 -19.77 -27.10
CA ASP A 534 22.74 -20.47 -25.95
C ASP A 534 23.73 -19.64 -25.10
N ALA A 535 24.16 -18.47 -25.59
CA ALA A 535 25.07 -17.60 -24.86
C ALA A 535 24.30 -16.74 -23.84
N TYR A 536 24.67 -16.83 -22.56
CA TYR A 536 24.02 -16.07 -21.48
C TYR A 536 24.05 -14.54 -21.68
N VAL A 537 25.05 -14.02 -22.43
CA VAL A 537 25.27 -12.58 -22.69
C VAL A 537 24.24 -11.98 -23.67
N THR A 538 23.59 -12.80 -24.49
CA THR A 538 22.63 -12.39 -25.53
C THR A 538 21.18 -12.53 -25.09
N GLN A 539 20.93 -13.00 -23.86
CA GLN A 539 19.61 -13.19 -23.27
C GLN A 539 19.04 -11.85 -22.77
N LYS A 540 18.05 -11.30 -23.49
CA LYS A 540 17.45 -9.99 -23.19
C LYS A 540 15.95 -10.08 -22.91
N VAL A 541 15.49 -9.15 -22.07
CA VAL A 541 14.08 -8.87 -21.82
C VAL A 541 13.65 -7.71 -22.71
N SER A 542 12.62 -7.95 -23.51
CA SER A 542 12.11 -6.97 -24.48
C SER A 542 10.87 -6.26 -23.93
N PRO A 543 10.74 -4.94 -24.16
CA PRO A 543 9.54 -4.22 -23.76
C PRO A 543 8.33 -4.70 -24.56
N ARG A 544 7.23 -5.01 -23.87
CA ARG A 544 5.98 -5.42 -24.52
C ARG A 544 5.32 -4.28 -25.31
N TYR A 545 5.49 -3.05 -24.84
CA TYR A 545 4.97 -1.84 -25.49
C TYR A 545 6.15 -0.91 -25.73
N ALA A 546 6.48 -0.61 -26.98
CA ALA A 546 7.58 0.29 -27.31
C ALA A 546 7.15 1.75 -27.10
N ILE A 547 7.88 2.48 -26.27
CA ILE A 547 7.79 3.93 -26.15
C ILE A 547 9.03 4.51 -26.84
N GLU A 548 8.83 4.98 -28.06
CA GLU A 548 9.89 5.55 -28.88
C GLU A 548 10.14 7.03 -28.54
N ARG A 549 11.36 7.48 -28.84
CA ARG A 549 11.73 8.88 -28.72
C ARG A 549 10.93 9.71 -29.72
N ILE A 550 10.21 10.72 -29.24
CA ILE A 550 9.58 11.71 -30.11
C ILE A 550 10.67 12.69 -30.56
N ASP A 551 11.33 12.40 -31.69
CA ASP A 551 12.24 13.35 -32.31
C ASP A 551 11.46 14.58 -32.81
N ARG A 552 11.60 15.70 -32.07
CA ARG A 552 11.03 17.00 -32.44
C ARG A 552 11.80 17.66 -33.61
N THR A 553 12.13 16.91 -34.66
CA THR A 553 12.83 17.38 -35.86
C THR A 553 12.01 17.31 -37.15
N ASN A 554 10.70 17.05 -37.08
CA ASN A 554 9.79 17.23 -38.23
C ASN A 554 8.72 18.31 -37.96
N LYS A 555 9.17 19.57 -37.83
CA LYS A 555 8.37 20.74 -38.22
C LYS A 555 8.93 21.28 -39.53
N GLY A 556 8.51 20.67 -40.64
CA GLY A 556 8.97 21.07 -41.97
C GLY A 556 8.44 20.18 -43.09
N GLY A 557 7.15 19.86 -43.09
CA GLY A 557 6.54 18.98 -44.10
C GLY A 557 5.30 19.59 -44.74
N ARG A 558 5.53 20.45 -45.73
CA ARG A 558 4.63 21.02 -46.76
C ARG A 558 3.13 20.68 -46.70
N THR A 559 2.33 21.73 -46.57
CA THR A 559 1.01 21.87 -47.22
C THR A 559 1.10 21.51 -48.71
N LYS A 560 0.25 20.58 -49.14
CA LYS A 560 -0.42 20.62 -50.44
C LYS A 560 -1.86 20.19 -50.25
#